data_AF-A0A517NUM9-F1
#
_entry.id   AF-A0A517NUM9-F1
#
_cell.length_a   1.000
_cell.length_b   1.000
_cell.length_c   1.000
_cell.angle_alpha   90.00
_cell.angle_beta   90.00
_cell.angle_gamma   90.00
#
_symmetry.space_group_name_H-M   'P 1'
#
loop_
_entity.id
_entity.type
_entity.pdbx_description
1 polymer ?
#
loop_
_entity_poly.entity_id
_entity_poly.type
_entity_poly.pdbx_seq_one_letter_code
_entity_poly.pdbx_strand_id
1 'polypeptide(L)'
;MKTLFSITLSIAVLVLSASECVAEQFVLFDTTFTITKAEADDSKPSPSHVYLKGKMLNAKRPTDWTSPIDYRNGSVHVRLEVIDKSAGGEPTTWSVCYIPNKRQNGGYGCIGTDVYKEAGVYEKDIAMTKFWQNDGIVWTEGIKEMHLVIKDNSGGKGHAHKRSDHQKFFPTKVRMTLVQVAKGSKYDPKMIPSQPVSNADKTD
;
A
#
# COMPACT_ATOMS: atom_id res chain seq x y z
N MET A 1 -13.67 27.93 71.93
CA MET A 1 -12.56 28.17 70.98
C MET A 1 -11.73 26.89 70.88
N LYS A 2 -11.32 26.47 69.67
CA LYS A 2 -10.65 25.20 69.27
C LYS A 2 -11.60 24.16 68.65
N THR A 3 -12.07 24.37 67.42
CA THR A 3 -11.47 24.00 66.09
C THR A 3 -11.62 22.50 65.79
N LEU A 4 -12.67 22.14 65.03
CA LEU A 4 -12.73 20.89 64.27
C LEU A 4 -11.82 21.03 63.04
N PHE A 5 -10.87 20.11 62.87
CA PHE A 5 -10.12 19.95 61.63
C PHE A 5 -10.78 18.83 60.80
N SER A 6 -11.52 19.22 59.75
CA SER A 6 -11.91 18.33 58.67
C SER A 6 -10.69 18.10 57.76
N ILE A 7 -10.21 16.87 57.69
CA ILE A 7 -9.18 16.46 56.73
C ILE A 7 -9.92 16.01 55.46
N THR A 8 -9.95 16.87 54.45
CA THR A 8 -10.38 16.53 53.09
C THR A 8 -9.22 15.88 52.36
N LEU A 9 -9.30 14.57 52.15
CA LEU A 9 -8.34 13.81 51.34
C LEU A 9 -8.68 13.97 49.86
N SER A 10 -8.06 14.95 49.19
CA SER A 10 -8.14 15.11 47.73
C SER A 10 -7.23 14.10 47.04
N ILE A 11 -7.80 12.99 46.57
CA ILE A 11 -7.13 12.06 45.66
C ILE A 11 -7.19 12.66 44.25
N ALA A 12 -6.12 13.32 43.83
CA ALA A 12 -5.91 13.73 42.45
C ALA A 12 -5.49 12.50 41.62
N VAL A 13 -6.45 11.88 40.92
CA VAL A 13 -6.16 10.86 39.92
C VAL A 13 -5.60 11.56 38.68
N LEU A 14 -4.27 11.60 38.56
CA LEU A 14 -3.62 11.88 37.28
C LEU A 14 -3.93 10.71 36.33
N VAL A 15 -4.95 10.88 35.50
CA VAL A 15 -5.15 10.03 34.32
C VAL A 15 -4.03 10.37 33.35
N LEU A 16 -2.92 9.65 33.44
CA LEU A 16 -1.94 9.54 32.37
C LEU A 16 -2.65 8.87 31.19
N SER A 17 -3.26 9.69 30.32
CA SER A 17 -3.66 9.24 28.99
C SER A 17 -2.39 8.80 28.30
N ALA A 18 -2.13 7.49 28.27
CA ALA A 18 -1.15 6.92 27.38
C ALA A 18 -1.64 7.25 25.96
N SER A 19 -1.16 8.34 25.38
CA SER A 19 -1.26 8.56 23.95
C SER A 19 -0.50 7.41 23.31
N GLU A 20 -1.24 6.41 22.84
CA GLU A 20 -0.69 5.47 21.89
C GLU A 20 -0.12 6.30 20.75
N CYS A 21 1.20 6.30 20.61
CA CYS A 21 1.88 7.00 19.54
C CYS A 21 1.58 6.25 18.24
N VAL A 22 0.46 6.58 17.62
CA VAL A 22 0.08 6.03 16.32
C VAL A 22 0.91 6.72 15.26
N ALA A 23 1.64 5.93 14.47
CA ALA A 23 2.61 6.46 13.52
C ALA A 23 1.92 7.28 12.42
N GLU A 24 2.32 8.53 12.21
CA GLU A 24 1.79 9.38 11.12
C GLU A 24 1.99 8.79 9.71
N GLN A 25 2.88 7.82 9.58
CA GLN A 25 3.12 7.07 8.36
C GLN A 25 3.59 5.66 8.66
N PHE A 26 3.32 4.74 7.73
CA PHE A 26 3.80 3.36 7.83
C PHE A 26 4.01 2.74 6.45
N VAL A 27 5.00 1.84 6.35
CA VAL A 27 5.18 0.99 5.17
C VAL A 27 4.04 -0.03 5.16
N LEU A 28 3.17 0.00 4.16
CA LEU A 28 2.10 -1.00 3.99
C LEU A 28 2.67 -2.31 3.48
N PHE A 29 3.56 -2.25 2.49
CA PHE A 29 4.36 -3.37 2.03
C PHE A 29 5.65 -2.87 1.38
N ASP A 30 6.65 -3.74 1.34
CA ASP A 30 7.89 -3.57 0.60
C ASP A 30 8.31 -4.95 0.09
N THR A 31 8.14 -5.18 -1.21
CA THR A 31 8.31 -6.52 -1.80
C THR A 31 9.15 -6.46 -3.06
N THR A 32 10.05 -7.42 -3.22
CA THR A 32 10.78 -7.65 -4.46
C THR A 32 10.25 -8.91 -5.11
N PHE A 33 9.88 -8.82 -6.39
CA PHE A 33 9.35 -9.94 -7.14
C PHE A 33 9.71 -9.83 -8.62
N THR A 34 9.78 -10.98 -9.27
CA THR A 34 9.78 -11.10 -10.72
C THR A 34 8.40 -11.56 -11.15
N ILE A 35 7.85 -10.96 -12.20
CA ILE A 35 6.67 -11.50 -12.87
C ILE A 35 7.06 -11.96 -14.27
N THR A 36 6.73 -13.22 -14.58
CA THR A 36 6.84 -13.82 -15.90
C THR A 36 5.48 -13.82 -16.61
N LYS A 37 5.47 -14.08 -17.92
CA LYS A 37 4.22 -14.22 -18.67
C LYS A 37 3.37 -15.38 -18.14
N ALA A 38 3.99 -16.52 -17.84
CA ALA A 38 3.31 -17.69 -17.32
C ALA A 38 2.65 -17.40 -15.97
N GLU A 39 3.38 -16.77 -15.03
CA GLU A 39 2.79 -16.36 -13.75
C GLU A 39 1.64 -15.36 -13.93
N ALA A 40 1.76 -14.42 -14.89
CA ALA A 40 0.68 -13.50 -15.20
C ALA A 40 -0.54 -14.20 -15.81
N ASP A 41 -0.37 -15.26 -16.62
CA ASP A 41 -1.51 -15.99 -17.19
C ASP A 41 -2.20 -16.88 -16.14
N ASP A 42 -1.41 -17.51 -15.27
CA ASP A 42 -1.87 -18.54 -14.35
C ASP A 42 -2.25 -17.99 -12.97
N SER A 43 -1.98 -16.71 -12.68
CA SER A 43 -2.26 -16.11 -11.36
C SER A 43 -3.71 -16.30 -10.94
N LYS A 44 -3.92 -16.67 -9.67
CA LYS A 44 -5.24 -16.93 -9.08
C LYS A 44 -5.54 -15.98 -7.92
N PRO A 45 -6.79 -15.51 -7.77
CA PRO A 45 -8.00 -15.90 -8.51
C PRO A 45 -8.16 -15.33 -9.92
N SER A 46 -7.33 -14.40 -10.37
CA SER A 46 -7.47 -13.75 -11.67
C SER A 46 -6.11 -13.52 -12.34
N PRO A 47 -6.00 -13.69 -13.67
CA PRO A 47 -4.77 -13.41 -14.41
C PRO A 47 -4.27 -11.97 -14.22
N SER A 48 -2.98 -11.73 -14.48
CA SER A 48 -2.17 -10.50 -14.39
C SER A 48 -1.72 -10.08 -13.00
N HIS A 49 -2.15 -10.76 -11.95
CA HIS A 49 -2.08 -10.22 -10.59
C HIS A 49 -0.91 -10.82 -9.83
N VAL A 50 -0.10 -9.96 -9.22
CA VAL A 50 0.71 -10.32 -8.06
C VAL A 50 -0.11 -10.03 -6.82
N TYR A 51 -0.37 -11.07 -6.03
CA TYR A 51 -1.19 -10.99 -4.83
C TYR A 51 -0.31 -10.83 -3.59
N LEU A 52 -0.44 -9.70 -2.90
CA LEU A 52 0.22 -9.48 -1.61
C LEU A 52 -0.78 -9.70 -0.49
N LYS A 53 -0.57 -10.78 0.28
CA LYS A 53 -1.48 -11.23 1.34
C LYS A 53 -0.72 -11.53 2.62
N GLY A 54 -1.45 -11.60 3.74
CA GLY A 54 -0.93 -12.09 5.01
C GLY A 54 0.36 -11.37 5.43
N LYS A 55 1.44 -12.13 5.61
CA LYS A 55 2.75 -11.64 6.07
C LYS A 55 3.47 -10.70 5.09
N MET A 56 3.02 -10.63 3.83
CA MET A 56 3.55 -9.66 2.85
C MET A 56 3.04 -8.24 3.09
N LEU A 57 1.97 -8.09 3.88
CA LEU A 57 1.48 -6.79 4.33
C LEU A 57 1.94 -6.52 5.75
N ASN A 58 2.07 -5.24 6.09
CA ASN A 58 2.33 -4.80 7.45
C ASN A 58 1.25 -5.34 8.40
N ALA A 59 1.68 -6.12 9.39
CA ALA A 59 0.81 -6.71 10.41
C ALA A 59 0.19 -5.66 11.34
N LYS A 60 0.83 -4.49 11.48
CA LYS A 60 0.38 -3.34 12.26
C LYS A 60 -0.42 -2.33 11.42
N ARG A 61 -0.78 -2.65 10.17
CA ARG A 61 -1.64 -1.78 9.36
C ARG A 61 -2.96 -1.52 10.09
N PRO A 62 -3.56 -0.33 9.96
CA PRO A 62 -4.78 0.01 10.66
C PRO A 62 -5.95 -0.88 10.21
N THR A 63 -6.81 -1.24 11.17
CA THR A 63 -8.11 -1.88 10.92
C THR A 63 -9.17 -0.85 10.55
N ASP A 64 -9.03 0.40 10.99
CA ASP A 64 -9.80 1.56 10.57
C ASP A 64 -8.84 2.62 10.03
N TRP A 65 -9.00 3.00 8.76
CA TRP A 65 -8.11 3.93 8.07
C TRP A 65 -8.53 5.40 8.23
N THR A 66 -9.60 5.65 8.98
CA THR A 66 -10.17 6.98 9.24
C THR A 66 -9.96 7.44 10.68
N SER A 67 -9.69 6.50 11.60
CA SER A 67 -9.56 6.75 13.04
C SER A 67 -8.62 5.73 13.70
N PRO A 68 -7.83 6.10 14.73
CA PRO A 68 -7.68 7.45 15.30
C PRO A 68 -6.85 8.39 14.40
N ILE A 69 -6.17 7.84 13.38
CA ILE A 69 -5.40 8.60 12.40
C ILE A 69 -6.08 8.49 11.03
N ASP A 70 -6.32 9.62 10.39
CA ASP A 70 -7.00 9.70 9.09
C ASP A 70 -5.99 9.49 7.94
N TYR A 71 -5.71 8.22 7.62
CA TYR A 71 -4.96 7.87 6.40
C TYR A 71 -5.83 7.99 5.15
N ARG A 72 -7.14 7.78 5.27
CA ARG A 72 -8.10 7.84 4.15
C ARG A 72 -8.05 9.19 3.41
N ASN A 73 -7.82 10.29 4.11
CA ASN A 73 -7.72 11.61 3.50
C ASN A 73 -6.28 12.14 3.42
N GLY A 74 -5.29 11.27 3.64
CA GLY A 74 -3.87 11.56 3.44
C GLY A 74 -3.38 11.21 2.04
N SER A 75 -2.17 10.68 1.97
CA SER A 75 -1.51 10.29 0.73
C SER A 75 -0.84 8.92 0.85
N VAL A 76 -0.52 8.36 -0.30
CA VAL A 76 0.38 7.21 -0.43
C VAL A 76 1.61 7.64 -1.22
N HIS A 77 2.78 7.28 -0.72
CA HIS A 77 4.02 7.33 -1.48
C HIS A 77 4.27 5.95 -2.09
N VAL A 78 4.41 5.91 -3.41
CA VAL A 78 4.76 4.70 -4.15
C VAL A 78 6.19 4.82 -4.63
N ARG A 79 7.04 3.87 -4.24
CA ARG A 79 8.38 3.71 -4.82
C ARG A 79 8.43 2.42 -5.61
N LEU A 80 8.69 2.56 -6.90
CA LEU A 80 8.90 1.46 -7.85
C LEU A 80 10.37 1.47 -8.29
N GLU A 81 11.13 0.50 -7.81
CA GLU A 81 12.48 0.22 -8.29
C GLU A 81 12.42 -0.90 -9.32
N VAL A 82 12.65 -0.54 -10.58
CA VAL A 82 12.72 -1.46 -11.71
C VAL A 82 14.13 -2.00 -11.76
N ILE A 83 14.29 -3.26 -11.39
CA ILE A 83 15.59 -3.94 -11.30
C ILE A 83 15.95 -4.51 -12.67
N ASP A 84 15.03 -5.29 -13.25
CA ASP A 84 15.18 -5.85 -14.59
C ASP A 84 13.96 -5.50 -15.44
N LYS A 85 14.19 -4.80 -16.55
CA LYS A 85 13.18 -4.47 -17.55
C LYS A 85 13.36 -5.38 -18.76
N SER A 86 12.28 -6.00 -19.23
CA SER A 86 12.26 -6.71 -20.52
C SER A 86 12.69 -5.80 -21.68
N ALA A 87 13.46 -6.37 -22.61
CA ALA A 87 14.06 -5.65 -23.72
C ALA A 87 13.05 -4.87 -24.58
N GLY A 88 13.51 -3.78 -25.20
CA GLY A 88 12.72 -2.99 -26.16
C GLY A 88 12.09 -1.71 -25.60
N GLY A 89 12.28 -1.39 -24.31
CA GLY A 89 11.92 -0.07 -23.76
C GLY A 89 10.43 0.28 -23.81
N GLU A 90 9.56 -0.72 -23.89
CA GLU A 90 8.12 -0.52 -24.03
C GLU A 90 7.53 0.20 -22.80
N PRO A 91 6.73 1.26 -23.00
CA PRO A 91 6.12 2.02 -21.90
C PRO A 91 5.29 1.12 -20.99
N THR A 92 5.68 1.03 -19.72
CA THR A 92 5.08 0.14 -18.74
C THR A 92 4.65 0.92 -17.50
N THR A 93 3.56 0.51 -16.86
CA THR A 93 3.07 1.07 -15.59
C THR A 93 2.49 -0.06 -14.74
N TRP A 94 2.16 0.23 -13.48
CA TRP A 94 1.50 -0.68 -12.56
C TRP A 94 0.21 -0.08 -12.02
N SER A 95 -0.86 -0.87 -12.03
CA SER A 95 -1.99 -0.62 -11.14
C SER A 95 -1.71 -1.30 -9.79
N VAL A 96 -1.85 -0.53 -8.71
CA VAL A 96 -1.68 -1.00 -7.33
C VAL A 96 -3.01 -0.84 -6.62
N CYS A 97 -3.64 -1.95 -6.29
CA CYS A 97 -5.04 -2.00 -5.90
C CYS A 97 -5.22 -2.46 -4.45
N TYR A 98 -5.99 -1.69 -3.69
CA TYR A 98 -6.42 -1.94 -2.33
C TYR A 98 -7.65 -2.81 -2.34
N ILE A 99 -7.54 -4.00 -1.75
CA ILE A 99 -8.68 -4.91 -1.62
C ILE A 99 -9.19 -4.85 -0.18
N PRO A 100 -10.41 -4.35 0.04
CA PRO A 100 -10.90 -4.12 1.38
C PRO A 100 -11.38 -5.41 2.05
N ASN A 101 -11.45 -5.40 3.39
CA ASN A 101 -12.16 -6.44 4.13
C ASN A 101 -13.67 -6.39 3.82
N LYS A 102 -14.22 -5.17 3.70
CA LYS A 102 -15.62 -4.94 3.34
C LYS A 102 -15.70 -4.04 2.11
N ARG A 103 -16.34 -4.57 1.07
CA ARG A 103 -16.64 -3.84 -0.17
C ARG A 103 -17.96 -3.10 -0.03
N GLN A 104 -18.06 -1.97 -0.71
CA GLN A 104 -19.32 -1.32 -1.05
C GLN A 104 -19.28 -0.94 -2.52
N ASN A 105 -20.45 -0.68 -3.12
CA ASN A 105 -20.56 -0.29 -4.54
C ASN A 105 -19.77 -1.20 -5.51
N GLY A 106 -19.67 -2.50 -5.16
CA GLY A 106 -19.01 -3.54 -5.96
C GLY A 106 -17.47 -3.54 -5.97
N GLY A 107 -16.80 -2.68 -5.18
CA GLY A 107 -15.47 -2.21 -5.58
C GLY A 107 -14.24 -2.66 -4.79
N TYR A 108 -13.12 -2.16 -5.31
CA TYR A 108 -11.77 -2.07 -4.78
C TYR A 108 -11.22 -0.72 -5.27
N GLY A 109 -10.08 -0.26 -4.75
CA GLY A 109 -9.53 1.06 -5.10
C GLY A 109 -8.14 0.95 -5.67
N CYS A 110 -7.81 1.62 -6.77
CA CYS A 110 -6.47 1.54 -7.36
C CYS A 110 -5.81 2.89 -7.54
N ILE A 111 -4.49 2.87 -7.38
CA ILE A 111 -3.56 3.88 -7.89
C ILE A 111 -2.80 3.34 -9.09
N GLY A 112 -2.23 4.25 -9.87
CA GLY A 112 -1.28 3.95 -10.93
C GLY A 112 0.09 4.50 -10.59
N THR A 113 1.15 3.75 -10.88
CA THR A 113 2.51 4.32 -10.93
C THR A 113 2.65 5.21 -12.16
N ASP A 114 3.73 6.01 -12.20
CA ASP A 114 4.13 6.62 -13.46
C ASP A 114 4.58 5.56 -14.48
N VAL A 115 4.64 5.98 -15.74
CA VAL A 115 5.11 5.16 -16.84
C VAL A 115 6.64 5.16 -16.86
N TYR A 116 7.23 3.98 -16.94
CA TYR A 116 8.67 3.78 -17.07
C TYR A 116 9.00 3.06 -18.38
N LYS A 117 10.25 3.23 -18.83
CA LYS A 117 10.80 2.57 -20.02
C LYS A 117 12.11 1.82 -19.73
N GLU A 118 12.76 2.11 -18.61
CA GLU A 118 14.09 1.65 -18.27
C GLU A 118 14.13 1.12 -16.84
N ALA A 119 15.23 0.46 -16.48
CA ALA A 119 15.55 0.17 -15.08
C ALA A 119 15.82 1.49 -14.34
N GLY A 120 15.52 1.52 -13.04
CA GLY A 120 15.67 2.73 -12.23
C GLY A 120 14.62 2.86 -11.14
N VAL A 121 14.69 3.96 -10.40
CA VAL A 121 13.77 4.27 -9.30
C VAL A 121 12.76 5.32 -9.77
N TYR A 122 11.49 4.99 -9.60
CA TYR A 122 10.36 5.83 -9.96
C TYR A 122 9.47 6.02 -8.73
N GLU A 123 9.24 7.26 -8.34
CA GLU A 123 8.57 7.61 -7.09
C GLU A 123 7.44 8.59 -7.34
N LYS A 124 6.34 8.41 -6.60
CA LYS A 124 5.16 9.27 -6.73
C LYS A 124 4.35 9.33 -5.46
N ASP A 125 3.99 10.55 -5.07
CA ASP A 125 2.96 10.81 -4.06
C ASP A 125 1.58 10.90 -4.71
N ILE A 126 0.61 10.18 -4.15
CA ILE A 126 -0.75 10.13 -4.65
C ILE A 126 -1.72 10.40 -3.51
N ALA A 127 -2.56 11.41 -3.65
CA ALA A 127 -3.62 11.66 -2.68
C ALA A 127 -4.59 10.47 -2.64
N MET A 128 -4.91 9.98 -1.42
CA MET A 128 -5.82 8.86 -1.24
C MET A 128 -7.20 9.14 -1.87
N THR A 129 -7.61 10.40 -1.93
CA THR A 129 -8.87 10.85 -2.54
C THR A 129 -8.92 10.81 -4.07
N LYS A 130 -7.81 10.47 -4.75
CA LYS A 130 -7.70 10.43 -6.23
C LYS A 130 -7.70 9.03 -6.81
N PHE A 131 -7.94 8.01 -5.99
CA PHE A 131 -7.91 6.63 -6.45
C PHE A 131 -9.13 6.34 -7.32
N TRP A 132 -8.93 5.48 -8.33
CA TRP A 132 -10.06 4.92 -9.05
C TRP A 132 -10.88 4.03 -8.11
N GLN A 133 -12.21 4.20 -8.09
CA GLN A 133 -13.16 3.48 -7.20
C GLN A 133 -12.83 3.54 -5.70
N ASN A 134 -12.26 4.67 -5.24
CA ASN A 134 -11.94 4.83 -3.82
C ASN A 134 -13.17 4.65 -2.89
N ASP A 135 -14.32 5.12 -3.35
CA ASP A 135 -15.61 5.02 -2.67
C ASP A 135 -16.16 3.59 -2.61
N GLY A 136 -15.58 2.64 -3.34
CA GLY A 136 -15.90 1.22 -3.24
C GLY A 136 -15.33 0.52 -2.00
N ILE A 137 -14.49 1.20 -1.22
CA ILE A 137 -13.87 0.66 -0.02
C ILE A 137 -14.53 1.24 1.24
N VAL A 138 -14.96 0.36 2.15
CA VAL A 138 -15.33 0.74 3.51
C VAL A 138 -14.06 0.86 4.36
N TRP A 139 -13.48 2.06 4.39
CA TRP A 139 -12.17 2.32 5.00
C TRP A 139 -12.13 2.11 6.52
N THR A 140 -13.27 2.19 7.19
CA THR A 140 -13.41 1.87 8.63
C THR A 140 -13.25 0.39 8.95
N GLU A 141 -13.22 -0.47 7.93
CA GLU A 141 -13.05 -1.92 8.04
C GLU A 141 -11.68 -2.38 7.52
N GLY A 142 -10.86 -1.44 7.04
CA GLY A 142 -9.49 -1.70 6.61
C GLY A 142 -9.36 -2.56 5.36
N ILE A 143 -8.13 -3.01 5.12
CA ILE A 143 -7.77 -3.76 3.91
C ILE A 143 -7.27 -5.18 4.20
N LYS A 144 -7.64 -6.07 3.28
CA LYS A 144 -7.36 -7.50 3.33
C LYS A 144 -6.05 -7.85 2.62
N GLU A 145 -5.88 -7.33 1.41
CA GLU A 145 -4.80 -7.69 0.50
C GLU A 145 -4.51 -6.55 -0.49
N MET A 146 -3.34 -6.59 -1.13
CA MET A 146 -2.97 -5.70 -2.22
C MET A 146 -2.78 -6.50 -3.50
N HIS A 147 -3.23 -5.93 -4.62
CA HIS A 147 -3.17 -6.54 -5.94
C HIS A 147 -2.33 -5.66 -6.85
N LEU A 148 -1.23 -6.21 -7.41
CA LEU A 148 -0.36 -5.48 -8.34
C LEU A 148 -0.55 -6.03 -9.74
N VAL A 149 -0.78 -5.13 -10.69
CA VAL A 149 -1.03 -5.51 -12.10
C VAL A 149 -0.13 -4.69 -13.01
N ILE A 150 0.75 -5.36 -13.74
CA ILE A 150 1.58 -4.75 -14.78
C ILE A 150 0.71 -4.42 -16.01
N LYS A 151 0.86 -3.20 -16.51
CA LYS A 151 0.07 -2.67 -17.63
C LYS A 151 0.94 -1.93 -18.65
N ASP A 152 0.44 -1.83 -19.87
CA ASP A 152 0.87 -0.83 -20.85
C ASP A 152 0.32 0.57 -20.49
N ASN A 153 0.64 1.59 -21.29
CA ASN A 153 0.17 2.96 -21.04
C ASN A 153 -1.24 3.28 -21.56
N SER A 154 -2.00 2.31 -22.06
CA SER A 154 -3.37 2.51 -22.60
C SER A 154 -4.44 2.65 -21.51
N GLY A 155 -4.06 2.56 -20.24
CA GLY A 155 -4.91 2.82 -19.08
C GLY A 155 -5.59 1.56 -18.54
N GLY A 156 -6.88 1.67 -18.18
CA GLY A 156 -7.60 0.66 -17.38
C GLY A 156 -7.59 -0.76 -17.96
N LYS A 157 -7.63 -0.89 -19.29
CA LYS A 157 -7.68 -2.16 -20.02
C LYS A 157 -6.31 -2.70 -20.45
N GLY A 158 -5.24 -1.97 -20.18
CA GLY A 158 -3.89 -2.22 -20.67
C GLY A 158 -3.15 -3.41 -20.06
N HIS A 159 -3.81 -4.51 -19.73
CA HIS A 159 -3.16 -5.67 -19.09
C HIS A 159 -2.06 -6.23 -19.99
N ALA A 160 -0.81 -6.13 -19.56
CA ALA A 160 0.33 -6.44 -20.42
C ALA A 160 0.35 -7.89 -20.93
N HIS A 161 -0.14 -8.85 -20.13
CA HIS A 161 -0.20 -10.27 -20.52
C HIS A 161 -1.17 -10.54 -21.68
N LYS A 162 -2.11 -9.63 -21.96
CA LYS A 162 -3.08 -9.77 -23.07
C LYS A 162 -2.56 -9.21 -24.38
N ARG A 163 -1.44 -8.48 -24.38
CA ARG A 163 -0.86 -7.93 -25.60
C ARG A 163 -0.28 -9.04 -26.46
N SER A 164 -0.39 -8.88 -27.78
CA SER A 164 0.23 -9.80 -28.75
C SER A 164 1.77 -9.76 -28.68
N ASP A 165 2.35 -8.64 -28.24
CA ASP A 165 3.79 -8.44 -28.03
C ASP A 165 4.18 -8.44 -26.54
N HIS A 166 3.52 -9.28 -25.74
CA HIS A 166 3.73 -9.37 -24.28
C HIS A 166 5.19 -9.58 -23.85
N GLN A 167 6.05 -10.18 -24.68
CA GLN A 167 7.48 -10.35 -24.42
C GLN A 167 8.21 -9.03 -24.15
N LYS A 168 7.62 -7.90 -24.56
CA LYS A 168 8.15 -6.56 -24.23
C LYS A 168 7.88 -6.13 -22.79
N PHE A 169 7.11 -6.89 -22.02
CA PHE A 169 6.75 -6.62 -20.62
C PHE A 169 7.23 -7.72 -19.65
N PHE A 170 7.52 -8.92 -20.16
CA PHE A 170 7.89 -10.07 -19.35
C PHE A 170 9.18 -10.72 -19.84
N PRO A 171 10.02 -11.25 -18.92
CA PRO A 171 9.92 -11.07 -17.48
C PRO A 171 10.27 -9.64 -17.06
N THR A 172 9.72 -9.20 -15.92
CA THR A 172 10.08 -7.91 -15.30
C THR A 172 10.30 -8.14 -13.81
N LYS A 173 11.42 -7.66 -13.28
CA LYS A 173 11.77 -7.73 -11.85
C LYS A 173 11.73 -6.34 -11.24
N VAL A 174 10.99 -6.20 -10.15
CA VAL A 174 10.83 -4.92 -9.44
C VAL A 174 10.90 -5.11 -7.94
N ARG A 175 11.29 -4.06 -7.23
CA ARG A 175 10.98 -3.84 -5.83
C ARG A 175 9.94 -2.72 -5.74
N MET A 176 8.82 -2.99 -5.10
CA MET A 176 7.77 -1.99 -4.89
C MET A 176 7.53 -1.79 -3.40
N THR A 177 7.57 -0.52 -2.99
CA THR A 177 7.29 -0.09 -1.63
C THR A 177 6.09 0.87 -1.65
N LEU A 178 5.14 0.65 -0.75
CA LEU A 178 4.01 1.54 -0.53
C LEU A 178 4.06 2.07 0.90
N VAL A 179 4.11 3.39 1.06
CA VAL A 179 4.08 4.06 2.36
C VAL A 179 2.80 4.87 2.47
N GLN A 180 2.00 4.57 3.48
CA GLN A 180 0.82 5.36 3.82
C GLN A 180 1.21 6.53 4.69
N VAL A 181 0.66 7.70 4.39
CA VAL A 181 0.92 8.96 5.09
C VAL A 181 -0.42 9.55 5.51
N ALA A 182 -0.55 9.88 6.79
CA ALA A 182 -1.74 10.46 7.37
C ALA A 182 -2.07 11.83 6.78
N LYS A 183 -3.34 12.21 6.87
CA LYS A 183 -3.81 13.56 6.51
C LYS A 183 -3.04 14.62 7.29
N GLY A 184 -2.47 15.59 6.57
CA GLY A 184 -1.72 16.70 7.16
C GLY A 184 -0.24 16.40 7.41
N SER A 185 0.16 15.12 7.39
CA SER A 185 1.56 14.72 7.50
C SER A 185 2.29 14.79 6.16
N LYS A 186 3.62 14.72 6.22
CA LYS A 186 4.48 14.66 5.04
C LYS A 186 5.23 13.33 5.03
N TYR A 187 5.47 12.83 3.82
CA TYR A 187 6.29 11.64 3.62
C TYR A 187 7.73 11.85 4.14
N ASP A 188 8.25 10.89 4.92
CA ASP A 188 9.67 10.82 5.30
C ASP A 188 10.38 9.70 4.52
N PRO A 189 11.39 10.02 3.69
CA PRO A 189 12.13 9.03 2.93
C PRO A 189 12.87 8.00 3.78
N LYS A 190 13.14 8.28 5.07
CA LYS A 190 13.76 7.32 5.99
C LYS A 190 12.89 6.10 6.27
N MET A 191 11.61 6.14 5.89
CA MET A 191 10.69 5.01 6.01
C MET A 191 11.00 3.88 5.03
N ILE A 192 11.73 4.13 3.93
CA ILE A 192 12.09 3.08 2.98
C ILE A 192 13.22 2.25 3.58
N PRO A 193 13.01 0.94 3.80
CA PRO A 193 14.07 0.06 4.26
C PRO A 193 15.23 0.02 3.26
N SER A 194 16.48 -0.05 3.73
CA SER A 194 17.63 -0.20 2.84
C SER A 194 17.62 -1.53 2.07
N GLN A 195 16.99 -2.57 2.64
CA GLN A 195 16.74 -3.86 2.03
C GLN A 195 15.24 -4.19 2.08
N PRO A 196 14.69 -4.94 1.11
CA PRO A 196 13.30 -5.39 1.17
C PRO A 196 13.01 -6.02 2.52
N VAL A 197 11.87 -5.71 3.14
CA VAL A 197 11.46 -6.40 4.38
C VAL A 197 11.20 -7.86 4.04
N SER A 198 12.19 -8.73 4.29
CA SER A 198 12.12 -10.14 3.94
C SER A 198 11.11 -10.85 4.85
N ASN A 199 9.85 -10.89 4.44
CA ASN A 199 8.86 -11.82 4.96
C ASN A 199 8.39 -12.82 3.90
N ALA A 200 9.27 -13.10 2.92
CA ALA A 200 9.06 -14.13 1.92
C ALA A 200 9.82 -15.41 2.30
N ASP A 201 9.48 -15.97 3.46
CA ASP A 201 9.40 -17.43 3.49
C ASP A 201 8.11 -17.78 2.75
N LYS A 202 8.29 -18.27 1.52
CA LYS A 202 7.26 -19.02 0.83
C LYS A 202 7.00 -20.28 1.66
N THR A 203 6.13 -20.20 2.66
CA THR A 203 5.51 -21.40 3.22
C THR A 203 4.08 -21.43 2.74
N ASP A 204 3.83 -22.48 1.96
CA ASP A 204 2.59 -22.90 1.33
C ASP A 204 1.37 -22.88 2.27
#